data_AF-A0A1E5UPI8-F1
#
_entry.id   AF-A0A1E5UPI8-F1
#
_cell.length_a   1.000
_cell.length_b   1.000
_cell.length_c   1.000
_cell.angle_alpha   90.00
_cell.angle_beta   90.00
_cell.angle_gamma   90.00
#
_symmetry.space_group_name_H-M   'P 1'
#
loop_
_entity.id
_entity.type
_entity.pdbx_description
1 polymer ?
#
loop_
_entity_poly.entity_id
_entity_poly.type
_entity_poly.pdbx_seq_one_letter_code
_entity_poly.pdbx_strand_id
1 'polypeptide(L)' 'LDKGASELTPKELKWLMTVMANPRQLKVSDWFLNRKKDYKVSWFSQVATDALDTKLRDDLERLKKIRVD' A
#
# COMPACT_ATOMS: atom_id res chain seq x y z
N LEU A 1 1.37 28.59 1.59
CA LEU A 1 0.17 27.94 1.02
C LEU A 1 0.65 27.14 -0.15
N ASP A 2 0.58 25.84 0.04
CA ASP A 2 1.20 24.80 -0.76
C ASP A 2 0.69 24.79 -2.20
N LYS A 3 1.49 24.20 -3.10
CA LYS A 3 1.08 23.94 -4.49
C LYS A 3 -0.23 23.15 -4.52
N GLY A 4 -1.16 23.57 -5.37
CA GLY A 4 -2.40 22.83 -5.63
C GLY A 4 -2.13 21.53 -6.40
N ALA A 5 -3.03 20.56 -6.31
CA ALA A 5 -2.91 19.30 -7.06
C ALA A 5 -2.80 19.51 -8.59
N SER A 6 -3.43 20.57 -9.11
CA SER A 6 -3.39 20.95 -10.53
C SER A 6 -2.08 21.58 -10.97
N GLU A 7 -1.24 22.03 -10.02
CA GLU A 7 0.05 22.69 -10.28
C GLU A 7 1.24 21.71 -10.21
N LEU A 8 0.95 20.42 -10.00
CA LEU A 8 1.97 19.36 -9.97
C LEU A 8 2.55 19.14 -11.36
N THR A 9 3.87 19.25 -11.44
CA THR A 9 4.59 18.92 -12.68
C THR A 9 4.63 17.40 -12.90
N PRO A 10 4.77 16.92 -14.14
CA PRO A 10 4.91 15.48 -14.43
C PRO A 10 6.09 14.83 -13.68
N LYS A 11 7.15 15.60 -13.41
CA LYS A 11 8.32 15.14 -12.65
C LYS A 11 7.97 14.88 -11.19
N GLU A 12 7.24 15.78 -10.55
CA GLU A 12 6.78 15.63 -9.16
C GLU A 12 5.80 14.46 -9.04
N LEU A 13 4.91 14.30 -10.02
CA LEU A 13 3.99 13.16 -10.06
C LEU A 13 4.74 11.83 -10.15
N LYS A 14 5.73 11.72 -11.04
CA LYS A 14 6.54 10.51 -11.20
C LYS A 14 7.34 10.19 -9.92
N TRP A 15 7.83 11.22 -9.24
CA TRP A 15 8.48 11.06 -7.94
C TRP A 15 7.50 10.49 -6.90
N LEU A 16 6.29 11.05 -6.79
CA LEU A 16 5.25 10.54 -5.88
C LEU A 16 4.87 9.09 -6.17
N MET A 17 4.70 8.72 -7.44
CA MET A 17 4.45 7.33 -7.83
C MET A 17 5.59 6.41 -7.39
N THR A 18 6.84 6.88 -7.49
CA THR A 18 8.03 6.12 -7.04
C THR A 18 8.04 5.94 -5.52
N VAL A 19 7.68 6.99 -4.77
CA VAL A 19 7.52 6.95 -3.31
C VAL A 19 6.46 5.93 -2.91
N MET A 20 5.32 5.93 -3.59
CA MET A 20 4.21 5.03 -3.29
C MET A 20 4.52 3.58 -3.64
N ALA A 21 5.30 3.34 -4.69
CA ALA A 21 5.74 2.00 -5.07
C ALA A 21 6.79 1.41 -4.11
N ASN A 22 7.75 2.23 -3.64
CA ASN A 22 8.88 1.76 -2.83
C ASN A 22 9.10 2.60 -1.55
N PRO A 23 8.11 2.70 -0.64
CA PRO A 23 8.17 3.63 0.49
C PRO A 23 9.32 3.34 1.45
N ARG A 24 9.66 2.06 1.69
CA ARG A 24 10.75 1.66 2.60
C ARG A 24 12.14 2.09 2.11
N GLN A 25 12.36 2.07 0.79
CA GLN A 25 13.64 2.52 0.20
C GLN A 25 13.82 4.04 0.39
N LEU A 26 12.72 4.76 0.55
CA LEU A 26 12.69 6.21 0.72
C LEU A 26 12.48 6.61 2.19
N LYS A 27 12.88 5.73 3.11
CA LYS A 27 12.88 5.94 4.57
C LYS A 27 11.50 6.18 5.19
N VAL A 28 10.42 5.81 4.51
CA VAL A 28 9.10 5.77 5.14
C VAL A 28 9.07 4.62 6.13
N SER A 29 8.70 4.92 7.38
CA SER A 29 8.66 3.93 8.44
C SER A 29 7.52 2.93 8.29
N ASP A 30 7.73 1.70 8.75
CA ASP A 30 6.78 0.60 8.58
C ASP A 30 5.41 0.84 9.24
N TRP A 31 5.34 1.70 10.26
CA TRP A 31 4.07 2.03 10.92
C TRP A 31 3.07 2.74 10.00
N PHE A 32 3.55 3.40 8.94
CA PHE A 32 2.71 4.04 7.92
C PHE A 32 2.23 3.10 6.81
N LEU A 33 2.80 1.89 6.70
CA LEU A 33 2.44 0.95 5.64
C LEU A 33 1.07 0.33 5.89
N ASN A 34 0.26 0.21 4.83
CA ASN A 34 -1.13 -0.24 4.95
C ASN A 34 -1.29 -1.76 5.10
N ARG A 35 -0.33 -2.57 4.63
CA ARG A 35 -0.31 -4.03 4.84
C ARG A 35 0.73 -4.36 5.90
N LYS A 36 0.26 -4.50 7.14
CA LYS A 36 1.11 -4.80 8.29
C LYS A 36 1.13 -6.29 8.56
N LYS A 37 2.33 -6.84 8.79
CA LYS A 37 2.55 -8.25 9.18
C LYS A 37 1.68 -9.22 8.37
N ASP A 38 1.89 -9.23 7.06
CA ASP A 38 1.13 -10.09 6.15
C ASP A 38 1.16 -11.56 6.61
N TYR A 39 0.03 -12.25 6.60
CA TYR A 39 -0.06 -13.60 7.15
C TYR A 39 0.75 -14.65 6.37
N LYS A 40 1.04 -14.44 5.09
CA LYS A 40 1.82 -15.37 4.25
C LYS A 40 3.32 -15.14 4.39
N VAL A 41 3.75 -13.87 4.30
CA VAL A 41 5.17 -13.51 4.17
C VAL A 41 5.74 -12.78 5.40
N SER A 42 4.92 -12.48 6.41
CA SER A 42 5.29 -11.83 7.68
C SER A 42 5.94 -10.45 7.57
N TRP A 43 6.04 -9.88 6.37
CA TRP A 43 6.62 -8.56 6.12
C TRP A 43 5.58 -7.43 6.12
N PHE A 44 6.07 -6.19 6.16
CA PHE A 44 5.28 -4.97 5.99
C PHE A 44 5.42 -4.43 4.56
N SER A 45 4.30 -4.04 3.94
CA SER A 45 4.28 -3.54 2.57
C SER A 45 3.22 -2.47 2.35
N GLN A 46 3.43 -1.61 1.35
CA GLN A 46 2.39 -0.77 0.79
C GLN A 46 1.71 -1.51 -0.36
N VAL A 47 0.39 -1.63 -0.33
CA VAL A 47 -0.42 -2.25 -1.38
C VAL A 47 -1.33 -1.17 -1.98
N ALA A 48 -1.39 -1.07 -3.31
CA ALA A 48 -2.15 -0.03 -4.02
C ALA A 48 -2.97 -0.62 -5.18
N THR A 49 -4.06 0.08 -5.52
CA THR A 49 -4.94 -0.23 -6.68
C THR A 49 -5.37 -1.69 -6.70
N ASP A 50 -5.19 -2.40 -7.82
CA ASP A 50 -5.73 -3.75 -8.05
C ASP A 50 -5.15 -4.82 -7.10
N ALA A 51 -3.94 -4.57 -6.60
CA ALA A 51 -3.32 -5.46 -5.62
C ALA A 51 -4.04 -5.39 -4.27
N LEU A 52 -4.70 -4.27 -3.95
CA LEU A 52 -5.44 -4.11 -2.68
C LEU A 52 -6.69 -5.00 -2.68
N ASP A 53 -7.47 -4.95 -3.75
CA ASP A 53 -8.68 -5.77 -3.90
C ASP A 53 -8.37 -7.26 -3.86
N THR A 54 -7.28 -7.67 -4.53
CA THR A 54 -6.84 -9.06 -4.54
C THR A 54 -6.46 -9.53 -3.13
N LYS A 55 -5.72 -8.71 -2.37
CA LYS A 55 -5.32 -9.06 -1.00
C LYS A 55 -6.51 -9.11 -0.04
N LEU A 56 -7.49 -8.22 -0.21
CA LEU A 56 -8.71 -8.24 0.59
C LEU A 56 -9.53 -9.50 0.31
N ARG A 57 -9.65 -9.93 -0.96
CA ARG A 57 -10.33 -11.17 -1.32
C ARG A 57 -9.67 -12.40 -0.70
N ASP A 58 -8.35 -12.52 -0.81
CA ASP A 58 -7.58 -13.61 -0.16
C ASP A 58 -7.85 -13.67 1.35
N ASP A 59 -7.88 -12.52 2.02
CA ASP A 59 -8.12 -12.46 3.46
C ASP A 59 -9.56 -12.88 3.81
N LEU A 60 -10.55 -12.45 3.03
CA LEU A 60 -11.95 -12.84 3.21
C LEU A 60 -12.17 -14.33 2.97
N GLU A 61 -11.56 -14.91 1.94
CA GLU A 61 -11.60 -16.36 1.69
C GLU A 61 -10.97 -17.15 2.84
N ARG A 62 -9.89 -16.63 3.42
CA ARG A 62 -9.26 -17.23 4.60
C ARG A 62 -10.19 -17.20 5.82
N LEU A 63 -10.88 -16.09 6.07
CA LEU A 63 -11.86 -15.97 7.17
C LEU A 63 -13.01 -16.96 7.01
N LYS A 64 -13.58 -17.04 5.80
CA LYS A 64 -14.62 -18.03 5.46
C LYS A 64 -14.16 -19.47 5.73
N LYS A 65 -12.92 -19.80 5.38
CA LYS A 65 -12.36 -21.15 5.61
C LYS A 65 -12.29 -21.51 7.10
N ILE A 66 -12.03 -20.54 7.96
CA ILE A 66 -11.93 -20.77 9.41
C ILE A 66 -13.26 -20.56 10.14
N ARG A 67 -14.34 -20.18 9.44
CA ARG A 67 -15.69 -19.94 9.99
C ARG A 67 -15.67 -18.90 11.12
N VAL A 68 -14.92 -17.82 10.93
CA VAL A 68 -14.86 -16.68 11.87
C VAL A 68 -15.76 -15.54 11.36
N ASP A 69 -16.79 -15.93 10.59
CA ASP A 69 -17.76 -15.04 9.97
C ASP A 69 -18.86 -14.64 10.96
#